data_AF-A0A0F2QRD4-F1
#
_entry.id   AF-A0A0F2QRD4-F1
#
_cell.length_a   1.000
_cell.length_b   1.000
_cell.length_c   1.000
_cell.angle_alpha   90.00
_cell.angle_beta   90.00
_cell.angle_gamma   90.00
#
_symmetry.space_group_name_H-M   'P 1'
#
loop_
_entity.id
_entity.type
_entity.pdbx_description
1 polymer ?
#
loop_
_entity_poly.entity_id
_entity_poly.type
_entity_poly.pdbx_seq_one_letter_code
_entity_poly.pdbx_strand_id
1 'polypeptide(L)'
;MSTCNWLGVEAVMLPVGQPLTPRQRHLLDGRGNYVMARVDGAGLNYALYTGIAEDLAERLLGDDHEKWPRAQEYGVTHVHVVRIDDGAQSRDLETVLRYHFAPPLQDQPRPLHATAFHAANRIGMRDVAIRALAAHAAAEATRRVGRPRPYVNALAGVR
;
A
#
# COMPACT_ATOMS: atom_id res chain seq x y z
N MET A 1 -16.50 17.37 4.19
CA MET A 1 -15.48 16.58 3.48
C MET A 1 -14.86 15.66 4.50
N SER A 2 -14.96 14.35 4.32
CA SER A 2 -14.34 13.41 5.25
C SER A 2 -12.88 13.24 4.82
N THR A 3 -11.95 13.70 5.65
CA THR A 3 -10.54 13.38 5.53
C THR A 3 -10.25 12.20 6.44
N CYS A 4 -9.40 11.30 6.00
CA CYS A 4 -8.94 10.19 6.81
C CYS A 4 -7.43 10.19 6.84
N ASN A 5 -6.86 9.72 7.94
CA ASN A 5 -5.43 9.58 8.08
C ASN A 5 -5.05 8.12 7.77
N TRP A 6 -4.42 7.89 6.62
CA TRP A 6 -3.78 6.62 6.31
C TRP A 6 -2.28 6.74 6.59
N LEU A 7 -1.81 6.14 7.67
CA LEU A 7 -0.38 6.05 8.00
C LEU A 7 0.34 7.42 8.10
N GLY A 8 -0.38 8.45 8.55
CA GLY A 8 0.11 9.82 8.65
C GLY A 8 -0.24 10.69 7.44
N VAL A 9 -0.81 10.13 6.37
CA VAL A 9 -1.17 10.88 5.16
C VAL A 9 -2.64 11.25 5.19
N GLU A 10 -2.91 12.54 5.09
CA GLU A 10 -4.25 13.06 4.89
C GLU A 10 -4.73 12.71 3.49
N ALA A 11 -5.74 11.85 3.41
CA ALA A 11 -6.38 11.48 2.15
C ALA A 11 -7.83 11.99 2.15
N VAL A 12 -8.28 12.40 0.98
CA VAL A 12 -9.67 12.81 0.79
C VAL A 12 -10.48 11.58 0.41
N MET A 13 -11.58 11.35 1.14
CA MET A 13 -12.50 10.26 0.87
C MET A 13 -13.54 10.69 -0.18
N LEU A 14 -13.67 9.87 -1.22
CA LEU A 14 -14.66 9.97 -2.27
C LEU A 14 -15.67 8.82 -2.10
N PRO A 15 -16.93 9.10 -1.74
CA PRO A 15 -17.95 8.07 -1.62
C PRO A 15 -18.28 7.45 -2.98
N VAL A 16 -18.43 6.13 -3.02
CA VAL A 16 -18.90 5.42 -4.23
C VAL A 16 -20.42 5.62 -4.38
N GLY A 17 -20.87 5.86 -5.62
CA GLY A 17 -22.29 6.00 -5.94
C GLY A 17 -22.92 7.35 -5.57
N GLN A 18 -22.12 8.32 -5.12
CA GLN A 18 -22.58 9.68 -4.83
C GLN A 18 -21.95 10.70 -5.78
N PRO A 19 -22.67 11.76 -6.16
CA PRO A 19 -22.10 12.84 -6.97
C PRO A 19 -20.91 13.51 -6.26
N LEU A 20 -19.82 13.76 -7.01
CA LEU A 20 -18.67 14.49 -6.49
C LEU A 20 -18.94 16.00 -6.46
N THR A 21 -18.58 16.62 -5.34
CA THR A 21 -18.56 18.08 -5.19
C THR A 21 -17.48 18.72 -6.10
N PRO A 22 -17.59 20.02 -6.46
CA PRO A 22 -16.58 20.71 -7.25
C PRO A 22 -15.16 20.61 -6.65
N ARG A 23 -15.06 20.70 -5.32
CA ARG A 23 -13.77 20.58 -4.62
C ARG A 23 -13.20 19.16 -4.69
N GLN A 24 -14.04 18.13 -4.64
CA GLN A 24 -13.59 16.74 -4.85
C GLN A 24 -13.13 16.49 -6.28
N ARG A 25 -13.80 17.08 -7.28
CA ARG A 25 -13.36 17.00 -8.67
C ARG A 25 -11.99 17.66 -8.85
N HIS A 26 -11.80 18.85 -8.27
CA HIS A 26 -10.51 19.54 -8.35
C HIS A 26 -9.33 18.75 -7.74
N LEU A 27 -9.58 17.92 -6.73
CA LEU A 27 -8.55 17.04 -6.16
C LEU A 27 -8.12 15.90 -7.09
N LEU A 28 -8.96 15.57 -8.07
CA LEU A 28 -8.66 14.59 -9.11
C LEU A 28 -7.86 15.19 -10.27
N ASP A 29 -7.64 16.51 -10.28
CA ASP A 29 -6.86 17.16 -11.32
C ASP A 29 -5.37 16.78 -11.17
N GLY A 30 -4.91 15.85 -11.99
CA GLY A 30 -3.50 15.45 -12.10
C GLY A 30 -3.13 14.18 -11.35
N ARG A 31 -1.83 14.04 -11.08
CA ARG A 31 -1.20 12.81 -10.58
C ARG A 31 -1.53 12.53 -9.10
N GLY A 32 -1.65 11.26 -8.75
CA GLY A 32 -1.54 10.86 -7.36
C GLY A 32 -1.76 9.39 -7.10
N ASN A 33 -2.09 9.10 -5.84
CA ASN A 33 -2.34 7.76 -5.34
C ASN A 33 -3.81 7.63 -4.94
N TYR A 34 -4.31 6.42 -5.02
CA TYR A 34 -5.66 6.10 -4.56
C TYR A 34 -5.73 4.74 -3.88
N VAL A 35 -6.71 4.60 -2.98
CA VAL A 35 -7.03 3.36 -2.27
C VAL A 35 -8.52 3.10 -2.40
N MET A 36 -8.90 2.01 -3.06
CA MET A 36 -10.27 1.51 -3.00
C MET A 36 -10.46 0.84 -1.65
N ALA A 37 -11.49 1.25 -0.91
CA ALA A 37 -11.70 0.79 0.45
C ALA A 37 -13.17 0.49 0.76
N ARG A 38 -13.35 -0.39 1.74
CA ARG A 38 -14.66 -0.68 2.32
C ARG A 38 -14.66 -0.40 3.81
N VAL A 39 -15.81 0.05 4.32
CA VAL A 39 -16.10 0.10 5.75
C VAL A 39 -16.93 -1.13 6.10
N ASP A 40 -16.58 -1.84 7.16
CA ASP A 40 -17.42 -2.93 7.68
C ASP A 40 -18.53 -2.42 8.62
N GLY A 41 -19.35 -3.34 9.14
CA GLY A 41 -20.42 -2.99 10.08
C GLY A 41 -19.96 -2.40 11.41
N ALA A 42 -18.67 -2.52 11.75
CA ALA A 42 -18.05 -1.95 12.95
C ALA A 42 -17.37 -0.58 12.67
N GLY A 43 -17.40 -0.10 11.42
CA GLY A 43 -16.76 1.17 11.05
C GLY A 43 -15.27 1.04 10.70
N LEU A 44 -14.73 -0.18 10.57
CA LEU A 44 -13.32 -0.40 10.25
C LEU A 44 -13.08 -0.30 8.74
N ASN A 45 -12.03 0.45 8.38
CA ASN A 45 -11.62 0.63 6.99
C ASN A 45 -10.68 -0.50 6.54
N TYR A 46 -11.01 -1.13 5.41
CA TYR A 46 -10.22 -2.16 4.77
C TYR A 46 -9.82 -1.73 3.36
N ALA A 47 -8.52 -1.68 3.09
CA ALA A 47 -8.00 -1.44 1.76
C ALA A 47 -8.20 -2.68 0.88
N LEU A 48 -8.89 -2.50 -0.25
CA LEU A 48 -9.17 -3.55 -1.24
C LEU A 48 -8.11 -3.54 -2.35
N TYR A 49 -7.70 -2.34 -2.77
CA TYR A 49 -6.73 -2.11 -3.82
C TYR A 49 -6.04 -0.76 -3.62
N THR A 50 -4.78 -0.65 -4.05
CA THR A 50 -4.01 0.59 -4.04
C THR A 50 -3.41 0.83 -5.41
N GLY A 51 -3.46 2.05 -5.92
CA GLY A 51 -2.91 2.37 -7.22
C GLY A 51 -2.33 3.78 -7.31
N ILE A 52 -1.66 4.02 -8.43
CA ILE A 52 -1.16 5.34 -8.84
C ILE A 52 -1.79 5.72 -10.19
N ALA A 53 -1.95 7.02 -10.41
CA ALA A 53 -2.45 7.57 -11.65
C ALA A 53 -1.65 8.80 -12.06
N GLU A 54 -1.38 8.94 -13.36
CA GLU A 54 -0.89 10.18 -13.96
C GLU A 54 -1.99 11.24 -14.02
N ASP A 55 -3.22 10.80 -14.24
CA ASP A 55 -4.45 11.57 -14.14
C ASP A 55 -5.46 10.80 -13.30
N LEU A 56 -5.75 11.31 -12.09
CA LEU A 56 -6.67 10.70 -11.15
C LEU A 56 -8.13 10.77 -11.65
N ALA A 57 -8.51 11.81 -12.40
CA ALA A 57 -9.86 11.95 -12.92
C ALA A 57 -10.12 10.90 -14.01
N GLU A 58 -9.21 10.78 -14.98
CA GLU A 58 -9.28 9.74 -16.01
C GLU A 58 -9.32 8.34 -15.38
N ARG A 59 -8.42 8.08 -14.40
CA ARG A 59 -8.31 6.76 -13.79
C ARG A 59 -9.52 6.37 -12.94
N LEU A 60 -10.10 7.31 -12.18
CA LEU A 60 -11.16 7.00 -11.20
C LEU A 60 -12.58 7.26 -11.72
N LEU A 61 -12.74 8.12 -12.73
CA LEU A 61 -14.04 8.46 -13.31
C LEU A 61 -14.25 7.87 -14.71
N GLY A 62 -13.19 7.35 -15.35
CA GLY A 62 -13.30 6.61 -16.60
C GLY A 62 -13.90 5.22 -16.42
N ASP A 63 -14.35 4.64 -17.53
CA ASP A 63 -15.09 3.35 -17.53
C ASP A 63 -14.17 2.11 -17.52
N ASP A 64 -12.86 2.29 -17.72
CA ASP A 64 -11.92 1.19 -18.01
C ASP A 64 -11.06 0.75 -16.80
N HIS A 65 -11.44 1.12 -15.57
CA HIS A 65 -10.66 0.69 -14.41
C HIS A 65 -10.85 -0.82 -14.12
N GLU A 66 -9.82 -1.58 -14.45
CA GLU A 66 -9.75 -3.05 -14.42
C GLU A 66 -10.04 -3.69 -13.06
N LYS A 67 -9.86 -2.94 -11.96
CA LYS A 67 -10.15 -3.42 -10.59
C LYS A 67 -11.54 -3.08 -10.10
N TRP A 68 -12.25 -2.18 -10.77
CA TRP A 68 -13.54 -1.67 -10.32
C TRP A 68 -14.61 -2.77 -10.20
N PRO A 69 -14.81 -3.68 -11.19
CA PRO A 69 -15.80 -4.74 -11.07
C PRO A 69 -15.57 -5.63 -9.84
N ARG A 70 -14.32 -6.06 -9.62
CA ARG A 70 -13.95 -6.87 -8.46
C ARG A 70 -14.04 -6.09 -7.14
N ALA A 71 -13.73 -4.80 -7.15
CA ALA A 71 -13.90 -3.96 -5.96
C ALA A 71 -15.38 -3.85 -5.57
N GLN A 72 -16.28 -3.74 -6.54
CA GLN A 72 -17.74 -3.77 -6.31
C GLN A 72 -18.19 -5.11 -5.71
N GLU A 73 -17.73 -6.25 -6.24
CA GLU A 73 -17.99 -7.57 -5.66
C GLU A 73 -17.50 -7.69 -4.20
N TYR A 74 -16.40 -7.02 -3.87
CA TYR A 74 -15.82 -6.98 -2.52
C TYR A 74 -16.51 -5.96 -1.59
N GLY A 75 -17.50 -5.23 -2.10
CA GLY A 75 -18.26 -4.23 -1.36
C GLY A 75 -17.51 -2.92 -1.14
N VAL A 76 -16.77 -2.44 -2.14
CA VAL A 76 -16.14 -1.11 -2.07
C VAL A 76 -17.19 -0.04 -1.73
N THR A 77 -16.85 0.84 -0.79
CA THR A 77 -17.77 1.89 -0.32
C THR A 77 -17.25 3.30 -0.60
N HIS A 78 -15.93 3.45 -0.72
CA HIS A 78 -15.30 4.74 -0.97
C HIS A 78 -13.89 4.54 -1.56
N VAL A 79 -13.35 5.62 -2.10
CA VAL A 79 -11.96 5.72 -2.57
C VAL A 79 -11.26 6.81 -1.78
N HIS A 80 -10.07 6.53 -1.27
CA HIS A 80 -9.21 7.55 -0.71
C HIS A 80 -8.25 8.05 -1.76
N VAL A 81 -8.09 9.37 -1.86
CA VAL A 81 -7.23 9.99 -2.86
C VAL A 81 -6.20 10.88 -2.16
N VAL A 82 -4.96 10.76 -2.63
CA VAL A 82 -3.84 11.62 -2.23
C VAL A 82 -3.20 12.15 -3.50
N ARG A 83 -3.31 13.44 -3.74
CA ARG A 83 -2.64 14.10 -4.87
C ARG A 83 -1.16 14.24 -4.56
N ILE A 84 -0.32 13.75 -5.47
CA ILE A 84 1.15 13.81 -5.36
C ILE A 84 1.70 14.06 -6.75
N ASP A 85 2.24 15.25 -6.97
CA ASP A 85 2.77 15.65 -8.28
C ASP A 85 4.13 14.97 -8.59
N ASP A 86 4.91 14.63 -7.55
CA ASP A 86 6.18 13.90 -7.68
C ASP A 86 5.95 12.39 -7.89
N GLY A 87 6.22 11.91 -9.10
CA GLY A 87 6.06 10.50 -9.45
C GLY A 87 6.93 9.54 -8.63
N ALA A 88 8.09 9.95 -8.14
CA ALA A 88 8.92 9.11 -7.28
C ALA A 88 8.30 8.94 -5.90
N GLN A 89 7.81 10.04 -5.31
CA GLN A 89 7.08 9.99 -4.04
C GLN A 89 5.78 9.19 -4.16
N SER A 90 5.06 9.31 -5.28
CA SER A 90 3.85 8.54 -5.53
C SER A 90 4.12 7.02 -5.54
N ARG A 91 5.20 6.58 -6.19
CA ARG A 91 5.62 5.16 -6.19
C ARG A 91 6.07 4.68 -4.81
N ASP A 92 6.76 5.53 -4.06
CA ASP A 92 7.17 5.19 -2.69
C ASP A 92 5.95 5.04 -1.78
N LEU A 93 4.97 5.93 -1.90
CA LEU A 93 3.72 5.80 -1.16
C LEU A 93 2.97 4.53 -1.54
N GLU A 94 2.83 4.21 -2.82
CA GLU A 94 2.16 2.97 -3.27
C GLU A 94 2.88 1.73 -2.70
N THR A 95 4.21 1.73 -2.72
CA THR A 95 5.04 0.66 -2.13
C THR A 95 4.72 0.48 -0.65
N VAL A 96 4.63 1.58 0.11
CA VAL A 96 4.27 1.55 1.53
C VAL A 96 2.85 1.05 1.74
N LEU A 97 1.86 1.55 0.99
CA LEU A 97 0.47 1.14 1.11
C LEU A 97 0.31 -0.36 0.83
N ARG A 98 0.92 -0.87 -0.24
CA ARG A 98 0.91 -2.30 -0.57
C ARG A 98 1.59 -3.15 0.48
N TYR A 99 2.71 -2.68 1.01
CA TYR A 99 3.41 -3.38 2.08
C TYR A 99 2.58 -3.43 3.35
N HIS A 100 1.96 -2.32 3.74
CA HIS A 100 1.27 -2.22 5.02
C HIS A 100 -0.08 -2.94 4.99
N PHE A 101 -0.88 -2.74 3.94
CA PHE A 101 -2.22 -3.30 3.87
C PHE A 101 -2.31 -4.68 3.23
N ALA A 102 -1.35 -5.04 2.36
CA ALA A 102 -1.43 -6.23 1.51
C ALA A 102 -2.84 -6.42 0.89
N PRO A 103 -3.32 -5.45 0.08
CA PRO A 103 -4.70 -5.45 -0.39
C PRO A 103 -5.05 -6.70 -1.22
N PRO A 104 -6.24 -7.30 -1.05
CA PRO A 104 -6.59 -8.58 -1.66
C PRO A 104 -6.74 -8.53 -3.18
N LEU A 105 -6.99 -7.35 -3.77
CA LEU A 105 -7.12 -7.19 -5.22
C LEU A 105 -5.82 -6.78 -5.91
N GLN A 106 -4.71 -6.73 -5.16
CA GLN A 106 -3.39 -6.45 -5.71
C GLN A 106 -2.84 -7.70 -6.44
N ASP A 107 -2.57 -7.59 -7.75
CA ASP A 107 -1.95 -8.69 -8.49
C ASP A 107 -0.45 -8.81 -8.21
N GLN A 108 0.18 -7.67 -7.93
CA GLN A 108 1.60 -7.61 -7.67
C GLN A 108 1.91 -8.13 -6.25
N PRO A 109 2.99 -8.89 -6.06
CA PRO A 109 3.34 -9.42 -4.75
C PRO A 109 3.55 -8.29 -3.74
N ARG A 110 3.31 -8.60 -2.46
CA ARG A 110 3.63 -7.69 -1.36
C ARG A 110 5.12 -7.31 -1.43
N PRO A 111 5.48 -6.01 -1.37
CA PRO A 111 6.87 -5.59 -1.36
C PRO A 111 7.68 -6.25 -0.23
N LEU A 112 8.97 -6.46 -0.46
CA LEU A 112 9.88 -6.96 0.56
C LEU A 112 10.07 -5.94 1.69
N HIS A 113 10.40 -6.43 2.89
CA HIS A 113 10.62 -5.60 4.07
C HIS A 113 11.64 -4.47 3.83
N ALA A 114 12.78 -4.79 3.18
CA ALA A 114 13.82 -3.81 2.88
C ALA A 114 13.34 -2.73 1.89
N THR A 115 12.62 -3.14 0.84
CA THR A 115 12.03 -2.20 -0.14
C THR A 115 11.04 -1.25 0.52
N ALA A 116 10.14 -1.78 1.35
CA ALA A 116 9.18 -0.98 2.10
C ALA A 116 9.83 -0.05 3.12
N PHE A 117 10.90 -0.50 3.78
CA PHE A 117 11.71 0.33 4.70
C PHE A 117 12.32 1.54 3.98
N HIS A 118 12.96 1.32 2.83
CA HIS A 118 13.59 2.41 2.09
C HIS A 118 12.55 3.39 1.54
N ALA A 119 11.45 2.91 0.98
CA ALA A 119 10.35 3.76 0.53
C ALA A 119 9.78 4.60 1.69
N ALA A 120 9.47 3.97 2.82
CA ALA A 120 8.92 4.65 4.00
C ALA A 120 9.87 5.73 4.55
N ASN A 121 11.18 5.49 4.57
CA ASN A 121 12.15 6.51 4.98
C ASN A 121 12.19 7.70 4.03
N ARG A 122 12.14 7.47 2.71
CA ARG A 122 12.17 8.56 1.70
C ARG A 122 10.98 9.51 1.83
N ILE A 123 9.81 8.99 2.19
CA ILE A 123 8.58 9.78 2.35
C ILE A 123 8.25 10.12 3.82
N GLY A 124 9.19 9.90 4.75
CA GLY A 124 9.03 10.30 6.15
C GLY A 124 8.05 9.45 6.99
N MET A 125 7.61 8.29 6.52
CA MET A 125 6.70 7.37 7.21
C MET A 125 7.43 6.49 8.24
N ARG A 126 7.96 7.12 9.29
CA ARG A 126 8.85 6.48 10.27
C ARG A 126 8.28 5.23 10.93
N ASP A 127 7.00 5.22 11.27
CA ASP A 127 6.36 4.08 11.92
C ASP A 127 6.30 2.84 11.02
N VAL A 128 6.04 3.05 9.72
CA VAL A 128 6.08 1.97 8.73
C VAL A 128 7.51 1.47 8.56
N ALA A 129 8.50 2.37 8.49
CA ALA A 129 9.91 2.00 8.39
C ALA A 129 10.35 1.13 9.58
N ILE A 130 10.03 1.54 10.81
CA ILE A 130 10.36 0.77 12.02
C ILE A 130 9.74 -0.63 11.97
N ARG A 131 8.45 -0.74 11.62
CA ARG A 131 7.77 -2.04 11.49
C ARG A 131 8.37 -2.91 10.40
N ALA A 132 8.75 -2.33 9.26
CA ALA A 132 9.38 -3.05 8.17
C ALA A 132 10.76 -3.59 8.57
N LEU A 133 11.58 -2.79 9.25
CA LEU A 133 12.88 -3.21 9.76
C LEU A 133 12.76 -4.35 10.79
N ALA A 134 11.82 -4.22 11.73
CA ALA A 134 11.56 -5.26 12.73
C ALA A 134 11.12 -6.59 12.10
N ALA A 135 10.23 -6.54 11.11
CA ALA A 135 9.79 -7.72 10.37
C ALA A 135 10.94 -8.38 9.59
N HIS A 136 11.83 -7.57 9.00
CA HIS A 136 13.03 -8.06 8.33
C HIS A 136 13.94 -8.82 9.30
N ALA A 137 14.27 -8.22 10.44
CA ALA A 137 15.14 -8.83 11.46
C ALA A 137 14.56 -10.15 11.98
N ALA A 138 13.23 -10.20 12.22
CA ALA A 138 12.54 -11.43 12.61
C ALA A 138 12.63 -12.52 11.53
N ALA A 139 12.41 -12.18 10.26
CA ALA A 139 12.51 -13.12 9.16
C ALA A 139 13.94 -13.67 9.00
N GLU A 140 14.96 -12.83 9.19
CA GLU A 140 16.36 -13.27 9.17
C GLU A 140 16.71 -14.19 10.33
N ALA A 141 16.24 -13.88 11.55
CA ALA A 141 16.45 -14.73 12.71
C ALA A 141 15.86 -16.14 12.48
N THR A 142 14.64 -16.22 11.96
CA THR A 142 13.98 -17.49 11.63
C THR A 142 14.77 -18.28 10.56
N ARG A 143 15.28 -17.61 9.52
CA ARG A 143 16.13 -18.26 8.50
C ARG A 143 17.42 -18.84 9.08
N ARG A 144 18.02 -18.17 10.07
CA ARG A 144 19.26 -18.63 10.72
C ARG A 144 19.02 -19.86 11.61
N VAL A 145 17.86 -19.94 12.27
CA VAL A 145 17.48 -21.10 13.10
C VAL A 145 17.15 -22.32 12.23
N GLY A 146 16.56 -22.12 11.06
CA GLY A 146 16.21 -23.20 10.12
C GLY A 146 17.35 -23.71 9.21
N ARG A 147 18.54 -23.10 9.25
CA ARG A 147 19.70 -23.61 8.50
C ARG A 147 20.35 -24.74 9.29
N PRO A 148 20.44 -25.98 8.75
CA PRO A 148 21.32 -26.97 9.34
C PRO A 148 22.73 -26.38 9.37
N ARG A 149 23.38 -26.43 10.54
CA ARG A 149 24.80 -26.09 10.64
C ARG A 149 25.53 -26.94 9.59
N PRO A 150 26.40 -26.36 8.74
CA PRO A 150 27.24 -27.19 7.91
C PRO A 150 28.00 -28.11 8.86
N TYR A 151 27.83 -29.42 8.68
CA TYR A 151 28.63 -30.41 9.38
C TYR A 151 30.09 -30.11 9.04
N VAL A 152 30.78 -29.42 9.94
CA VAL A 152 32.23 -29.35 9.89
C VAL A 152 32.69 -30.77 10.20
N ASN A 153 33.14 -31.49 9.17
CA ASN A 153 33.71 -32.82 9.33
C ASN A 153 34.87 -32.71 10.33
N ALA A 154 34.63 -33.11 11.58
CA ALA A 154 35.62 -33.11 12.66
C ALA A 154 36.79 -34.10 12.43
N LEU A 155 36.84 -34.74 11.24
CA LEU A 155 37.85 -35.72 10.84
C LEU A 155 38.75 -35.24 9.69
N ALA A 156 38.64 -34.00 9.22
CA ALA A 156 39.51 -33.46 8.16
C ALA A 156 40.95 -33.13 8.61
N GLY A 157 41.43 -33.73 9.70
CA GLY A 157 42.71 -33.39 10.33
C GLY A 157 43.46 -34.54 10.98
N VAL A 158 43.17 -35.80 10.63
CA VAL A 158 44.02 -36.94 11.00
C VAL A 158 44.77 -37.39 9.75
N ARG A 159 45.97 -36.85 9.57
CA ARG A 159 47.02 -37.47 8.75
C ARG A 159 47.96 -38.23 9.66
#